data_AF-A0A2T2VEW7-F1
#
_entry.id   AF-A0A2T2VEW7-F1
#
_cell.length_a   1.000
_cell.length_b   1.000
_cell.length_c   1.000
_cell.angle_alpha   90.00
_cell.angle_beta   90.00
_cell.angle_gamma   90.00
#
_symmetry.space_group_name_H-M   'P 1'
#
loop_
_entity.id
_entity.type
_entity.pdbx_description
1 polymer ?
#
loop_
_entity_poly.entity_id
_entity_poly.type
_entity_poly.pdbx_seq_one_letter_code
_entity_poly.pdbx_strand_id
1 'polypeptide(L)'
;QGKSELAVIMGHEVAHAVAKHGNERMTQKMAVQAVGMILSLFMSEQPAFIENLLLQAYGMGSKMGILAYSRVHESEADKLGLILMAKAGYNPAEAVDFWQRMAQQSDKNVPVFFSTHPSDKQRVQDLKDFMPRAKQYKK
;
A
#
# COMPACT_ATOMS: atom_id res chain seq x y z
N GLN A 1 -25.47 1.76 -4.95
CA GLN A 1 -24.34 1.46 -4.05
C GLN A 1 -23.27 0.63 -4.77
N GLY A 2 -23.58 -0.57 -5.27
CA GLY A 2 -22.55 -1.45 -5.88
C GLY A 2 -21.71 -0.88 -7.04
N LYS A 3 -22.27 -0.02 -7.92
CA LYS A 3 -21.49 0.61 -9.02
C LYS A 3 -20.44 1.61 -8.51
N SER A 4 -20.76 2.37 -7.46
CA SER A 4 -19.82 3.34 -6.87
C SER A 4 -18.71 2.63 -6.11
N GLU A 5 -19.06 1.58 -5.35
CA GLU A 5 -18.08 0.77 -4.60
C GLU A 5 -17.12 0.05 -5.54
N LEU A 6 -17.64 -0.52 -6.64
CA LEU A 6 -16.81 -1.10 -7.68
C LEU A 6 -15.88 -0.04 -8.31
N ALA A 7 -16.38 1.17 -8.57
CA ALA A 7 -15.55 2.26 -9.11
C ALA A 7 -14.44 2.68 -8.15
N VAL A 8 -14.68 2.65 -6.82
CA VAL A 8 -13.63 2.91 -5.81
C VAL A 8 -12.55 1.83 -5.87
N ILE A 9 -12.94 0.56 -5.84
CA ILE A 9 -11.99 -0.58 -5.90
C ILE A 9 -11.21 -0.55 -7.21
N MET A 10 -11.89 -0.40 -8.35
CA MET A 10 -11.23 -0.37 -9.66
C MET A 10 -10.34 0.86 -9.82
N GLY A 11 -10.74 2.02 -9.30
CA GLY A 11 -9.91 3.22 -9.28
C GLY A 11 -8.61 3.00 -8.50
N HIS A 12 -8.70 2.34 -7.35
CA HIS A 12 -7.56 1.97 -6.50
C HIS A 12 -6.62 0.98 -7.18
N GLU A 13 -7.15 -0.11 -7.75
CA GLU A 13 -6.34 -1.14 -8.42
C GLU A 13 -5.66 -0.63 -9.70
N VAL A 14 -6.37 0.20 -10.48
CA VAL A 14 -5.76 0.85 -11.64
C VAL A 14 -4.68 1.83 -11.19
N ALA A 15 -4.87 2.54 -10.07
CA ALA A 15 -3.83 3.41 -9.52
C ALA A 15 -2.58 2.63 -9.11
N HIS A 16 -2.71 1.45 -8.49
CA HIS A 16 -1.57 0.57 -8.22
C HIS A 16 -0.81 0.17 -9.49
N ALA A 17 -1.53 -0.14 -10.56
CA ALA A 17 -0.92 -0.51 -11.84
C ALA A 17 -0.20 0.69 -12.49
N VAL A 18 -0.84 1.87 -12.49
CA VAL A 18 -0.29 3.11 -13.04
C VAL A 18 0.96 3.54 -12.29
N ALA A 19 0.95 3.45 -10.95
CA ALA A 19 2.08 3.77 -10.08
C ALA A 19 3.12 2.64 -10.02
N LYS A 20 2.89 1.50 -10.68
CA LYS A 20 3.82 0.35 -10.74
C LYS A 20 4.21 -0.21 -9.36
N HIS A 21 3.35 -0.07 -8.36
CA HIS A 21 3.61 -0.52 -6.99
C HIS A 21 4.01 -2.01 -6.91
N GLY A 22 3.43 -2.86 -7.76
CA GLY A 22 3.81 -4.28 -7.85
C GLY A 22 5.27 -4.50 -8.27
N ASN A 23 5.75 -3.72 -9.26
CA ASN A 23 7.13 -3.80 -9.73
C ASN A 23 8.11 -3.29 -8.69
N GLU A 24 7.75 -2.24 -7.97
CA GLU A 24 8.57 -1.71 -6.87
C GLU A 24 8.67 -2.72 -5.72
N ARG A 25 7.54 -3.30 -5.29
CA ARG A 25 7.51 -4.35 -4.27
C ARG A 25 8.35 -5.56 -4.70
N MET A 26 8.30 -5.95 -5.98
CA MET A 26 9.12 -7.04 -6.51
C MET A 26 10.61 -6.68 -6.47
N THR A 27 10.97 -5.51 -6.98
CA THR A 27 12.37 -5.03 -6.99
C THR A 27 12.95 -4.98 -5.59
N GLN A 28 12.18 -4.49 -4.61
CA GLN A 28 12.60 -4.48 -3.20
C GLN A 28 12.80 -5.89 -2.64
N LYS A 29 11.87 -6.82 -2.92
CA LYS A 29 12.02 -8.21 -2.50
C LYS A 29 13.27 -8.85 -3.11
N MET A 30 13.53 -8.61 -4.39
CA MET A 30 14.73 -9.10 -5.07
C MET A 30 16.00 -8.49 -4.47
N ALA A 31 16.01 -7.19 -4.14
CA ALA A 31 17.14 -6.56 -3.47
C ALA A 31 17.41 -7.18 -2.09
N VAL A 32 16.36 -7.36 -1.27
CA VAL A 32 16.47 -8.03 0.04
C VAL A 32 16.98 -9.46 -0.11
N GLN A 33 16.48 -10.21 -1.10
CA GLN A 33 16.95 -11.57 -1.40
C GLN A 33 18.41 -11.59 -1.85
N ALA A 34 18.83 -10.66 -2.71
CA ALA A 34 20.21 -10.54 -3.17
C ALA A 34 21.17 -10.28 -2.00
N VAL A 35 20.80 -9.37 -1.09
CA VAL A 35 21.54 -9.15 0.15
C VAL A 35 21.63 -10.44 0.96
N GLY A 36 20.51 -11.15 1.15
CA GLY A 36 20.50 -12.43 1.86
C GLY A 36 21.42 -13.49 1.25
N MET A 37 21.45 -13.60 -0.09
CA MET A 37 22.36 -14.52 -0.79
C MET A 37 23.83 -14.15 -0.58
N ILE A 38 24.17 -12.85 -0.69
CA ILE A 38 25.54 -12.38 -0.42
C ILE A 38 25.95 -12.75 1.01
N LEU A 39 25.10 -12.46 2.00
CA LEU A 39 25.39 -12.81 3.40
C LEU A 39 25.60 -14.31 3.61
N SER A 40 24.81 -15.16 2.93
CA SER A 40 24.97 -16.62 3.04
C SER A 40 26.30 -17.13 2.49
N LEU A 41 26.86 -16.49 1.45
CA LEU A 41 28.14 -16.88 0.87
C LEU A 41 29.32 -16.57 1.80
N PHE A 42 29.24 -15.49 2.57
CA PHE A 42 30.31 -15.07 3.49
C PHE A 42 30.15 -15.61 4.92
N MET A 43 29.09 -16.37 5.20
CA MET A 43 28.80 -16.87 6.54
C MET A 43 29.84 -17.88 7.05
N SER A 44 30.47 -18.65 6.16
CA SER A 44 31.57 -19.55 6.52
C SER A 44 32.89 -18.83 6.76
N GLU A 45 33.10 -17.69 6.11
CA GLU A 45 34.37 -16.94 6.16
C GLU A 45 34.42 -15.95 7.34
N GLN A 46 33.30 -15.30 7.66
CA GLN A 46 33.23 -14.27 8.72
C GLN A 46 31.94 -14.37 9.57
N PRO A 47 31.76 -15.45 10.33
CA PRO A 47 30.52 -15.72 11.06
C PRO A 47 30.17 -14.61 12.07
N ALA A 48 31.15 -14.09 12.82
CA ALA A 48 30.92 -13.05 13.83
C ALA A 48 30.47 -11.70 13.24
N PHE A 49 30.97 -11.35 12.05
CA PHE A 49 30.56 -10.13 11.34
C PHE A 49 29.11 -10.26 10.84
N ILE A 50 28.78 -11.40 10.24
CA ILE A 50 27.43 -11.69 9.73
C ILE A 50 26.41 -11.75 10.88
N GLU A 51 26.76 -12.37 12.01
CA GLU A 51 25.90 -12.43 13.19
C GLU A 51 25.57 -11.04 13.73
N ASN A 52 26.57 -10.15 13.86
CA ASN A 52 26.37 -8.77 14.30
C ASN A 52 25.48 -7.99 13.32
N LEU A 53 25.70 -8.14 12.01
CA LEU A 53 24.90 -7.49 10.99
C LEU A 53 23.43 -7.97 11.00
N LEU A 54 23.20 -9.28 11.21
CA LEU A 54 21.85 -9.83 11.35
C LEU A 54 21.14 -9.30 12.59
N LEU A 55 21.84 -9.20 13.72
CA LEU A 55 21.28 -8.63 14.96
C LEU A 55 20.91 -7.15 14.78
N GLN A 56 21.75 -6.37 14.10
CA GLN A 56 21.44 -4.98 13.73
C GLN A 56 20.24 -4.90 12.80
N ALA A 57 20.18 -5.71 11.74
CA ALA A 57 19.07 -5.74 10.79
C ALA A 57 17.75 -6.20 11.44
N TYR A 58 17.82 -7.11 12.41
CA TYR A 58 16.66 -7.57 13.19
C TYR A 58 16.14 -6.47 14.12
N GLY A 59 17.04 -5.74 14.78
CA GLY A 59 16.70 -4.54 15.56
C GLY A 59 16.15 -3.40 14.70
N MET A 60 16.56 -3.32 13.44
CA MET A 60 16.12 -2.36 12.44
C MET A 60 14.94 -2.86 11.59
N GLY A 61 14.06 -3.68 12.16
CA GLY A 61 12.67 -3.81 11.72
C GLY A 61 12.43 -3.99 10.22
N SER A 62 13.03 -5.01 9.59
CA SER A 62 12.73 -5.35 8.18
C SER A 62 11.22 -5.49 7.91
N LYS A 63 10.46 -6.02 8.87
CA LYS A 63 8.99 -6.10 8.80
C LYS A 63 8.32 -4.72 8.93
N MET A 64 8.83 -3.83 9.79
CA MET A 64 8.29 -2.49 9.99
C MET A 64 8.54 -1.59 8.78
N GLY A 65 9.71 -1.70 8.15
CA GLY A 65 10.04 -1.00 6.90
C GLY A 65 9.14 -1.43 5.74
N ILE A 66 8.93 -2.73 5.56
CA ILE A 66 8.02 -3.26 4.52
C ILE A 66 6.58 -2.79 4.76
N LEU A 67 6.11 -2.81 6.01
CA LEU A 67 4.76 -2.35 6.36
C LEU A 67 4.58 -0.84 6.15
N ALA A 68 5.56 -0.03 6.56
CA ALA A 68 5.52 1.41 6.35
C ALA A 68 5.50 1.76 4.85
N TYR A 69 6.34 1.10 4.05
CA TYR A 69 6.35 1.27 2.60
C TYR A 69 5.03 0.85 1.95
N SER A 70 4.45 -0.27 2.40
CA SER A 70 3.13 -0.69 1.94
C SER A 70 2.06 0.38 2.18
N ARG A 71 2.07 1.07 3.33
CA ARG A 71 1.11 2.15 3.61
C ARG A 71 1.29 3.34 2.68
N VAL A 72 2.53 3.70 2.32
CA VAL A 72 2.79 4.77 1.34
C VAL A 72 2.15 4.43 -0.01
N HIS A 73 2.31 3.20 -0.48
CA HIS A 73 1.67 2.71 -1.71
C HIS A 73 0.15 2.79 -1.67
N GLU A 74 -0.47 2.40 -0.55
CA GLU A 74 -1.92 2.47 -0.41
C GLU A 74 -2.42 3.93 -0.40
N SER A 75 -1.74 4.85 0.32
CA SER A 75 -2.09 6.28 0.34
C SER A 75 -1.90 6.96 -1.02
N GLU A 76 -0.91 6.52 -1.81
CA GLU A 76 -0.73 7.01 -3.19
C GLU A 76 -1.82 6.48 -4.12
N ALA A 77 -2.12 5.18 -4.03
CA ALA A 77 -3.18 4.54 -4.81
C ALA A 77 -4.56 5.15 -4.51
N ASP A 78 -4.84 5.50 -3.25
CA ASP A 78 -6.04 6.22 -2.83
C ASP A 78 -6.20 7.55 -3.58
N LYS A 79 -5.17 8.40 -3.53
CA LYS A 79 -5.19 9.75 -4.10
C LYS A 79 -5.32 9.71 -5.63
N LEU A 80 -4.56 8.84 -6.28
CA LEU A 80 -4.65 8.62 -7.72
C LEU A 80 -6.00 8.01 -8.10
N GLY A 81 -6.52 7.07 -7.30
CA GLY A 81 -7.84 6.47 -7.46
C GLY A 81 -8.96 7.51 -7.46
N LEU A 82 -8.93 8.48 -6.55
CA LEU A 82 -9.89 9.60 -6.54
C LEU A 82 -9.86 10.41 -7.85
N ILE A 83 -8.67 10.67 -8.38
CA ILE A 83 -8.51 11.38 -9.66
C ILE A 83 -9.07 10.54 -10.81
N LEU A 84 -8.76 9.25 -10.85
CA LEU A 84 -9.26 8.33 -11.87
C LEU A 84 -10.77 8.23 -11.86
N MET A 85 -11.38 8.11 -10.67
CA MET A 85 -12.83 8.13 -10.49
C MET A 85 -13.44 9.42 -11.03
N ALA A 86 -12.89 10.57 -10.64
CA ALA A 86 -13.39 11.88 -11.10
C ALA A 86 -13.30 12.02 -12.63
N LYS A 87 -12.17 11.61 -13.23
CA LYS A 87 -11.98 11.63 -14.70
C LYS A 87 -12.92 10.68 -15.44
N ALA A 88 -13.32 9.58 -14.80
CA ALA A 88 -14.26 8.60 -15.32
C ALA A 88 -15.74 9.00 -15.11
N GLY A 89 -16.00 10.17 -14.50
CA GLY A 89 -17.35 10.68 -14.26
C GLY A 89 -18.03 10.14 -12.98
N TYR A 90 -17.31 9.36 -12.17
CA TYR A 90 -17.80 8.93 -10.85
C TYR A 90 -17.61 10.02 -9.80
N ASN A 91 -18.43 9.98 -8.75
CA ASN A 91 -18.27 10.86 -7.60
C ASN A 91 -17.12 10.35 -6.70
N PRO A 92 -15.97 11.04 -6.61
CA PRO A 92 -14.86 10.58 -5.77
C PRO A 92 -15.20 10.61 -4.27
N ALA A 93 -16.21 11.38 -3.84
CA ALA A 93 -16.60 11.45 -2.43
C ALA A 93 -17.11 10.10 -1.88
N GLU A 94 -17.62 9.22 -2.75
CA GLU A 94 -18.08 7.86 -2.37
C GLU A 94 -16.95 6.99 -1.79
N ALA A 95 -15.69 7.31 -2.12
CA ALA A 95 -14.54 6.59 -1.60
C ALA A 95 -14.38 6.80 -0.08
N VAL A 96 -14.71 7.97 0.45
CA VAL A 96 -14.54 8.27 1.88
C VAL A 96 -15.40 7.35 2.72
N ASP A 97 -16.69 7.21 2.38
CA ASP A 97 -17.63 6.36 3.10
C ASP A 97 -17.30 4.87 2.92
N PHE A 98 -16.78 4.48 1.75
CA PHE A 98 -16.28 3.13 1.51
C PHE A 98 -15.11 2.78 2.43
N TRP A 99 -14.06 3.60 2.43
CA TRP A 99 -12.86 3.34 3.23
C TRP A 99 -13.09 3.52 4.73
N GLN A 100 -14.04 4.38 5.13
CA GLN A 100 -14.43 4.54 6.53
C GLN A 100 -15.17 3.30 7.06
N ARG A 101 -16.07 2.69 6.26
CA ARG A 101 -16.69 1.40 6.60
C ARG A 101 -15.64 0.29 6.70
N MET A 102 -14.67 0.27 5.80
CA MET A 102 -13.59 -0.70 5.83
C MET A 102 -12.71 -0.56 7.09
N ALA A 103 -12.34 0.66 7.47
CA ALA A 103 -11.55 0.90 8.69
C ALA A 103 -12.28 0.49 9.99
N GLN A 104 -13.61 0.34 9.95
CA GLN A 104 -14.43 -0.14 11.06
C GLN A 104 -14.61 -1.67 11.06
N GLN A 105 -14.37 -2.34 9.94
CA GLN A 105 -14.45 -3.80 9.83
C GLN A 105 -13.11 -4.45 10.21
N SER A 106 -12.98 -4.82 11.47
CA SER A 106 -11.80 -5.53 12.01
C SER A 106 -11.98 -7.05 12.13
N ASP A 107 -13.07 -7.62 11.58
CA ASP A 107 -13.46 -9.01 11.84
C ASP A 107 -12.96 -10.03 10.82
N LYS A 108 -12.71 -11.26 11.28
CA LYS A 108 -12.12 -12.43 10.59
C LYS A 108 -12.81 -12.91 9.30
N ASN A 109 -13.88 -12.24 8.86
CA ASN A 109 -14.62 -12.53 7.62
C ASN A 109 -14.53 -11.39 6.59
N VAL A 110 -13.50 -10.54 6.67
CA VAL A 110 -13.28 -9.51 5.65
C VAL A 110 -12.94 -10.14 4.28
N PRO A 111 -13.58 -9.69 3.19
CA PRO A 111 -13.18 -10.01 1.82
C PRO A 111 -11.66 -9.92 1.58
N VAL A 112 -11.13 -10.75 0.67
CA VAL A 112 -9.69 -10.83 0.37
C VAL A 112 -9.06 -9.46 0.11
N PHE A 113 -9.77 -8.59 -0.62
CA PHE A 113 -9.35 -7.21 -0.89
C PHE A 113 -9.03 -6.42 0.38
N PHE A 114 -9.84 -6.58 1.43
CA PHE A 114 -9.63 -5.87 2.69
C PHE A 114 -8.46 -6.42 3.52
N SER A 115 -8.09 -7.68 3.29
CA SER A 115 -6.90 -8.28 3.90
C SER A 115 -5.60 -7.82 3.22
N THR A 116 -5.64 -7.56 1.91
CA THR A 116 -4.45 -7.12 1.15
C THR A 116 -4.26 -5.61 1.12
N HIS A 117 -5.32 -4.81 1.31
CA HIS A 117 -5.30 -3.34 1.27
C HIS A 117 -5.82 -2.68 2.56
N PRO A 118 -5.27 -3.00 3.75
CA PRO A 118 -5.81 -2.52 5.01
C PRO A 118 -5.94 -0.98 5.03
N SER A 119 -7.08 -0.49 5.48
CA SER A 119 -7.38 0.93 5.62
C SER A 119 -7.37 1.32 7.09
N ASP A 120 -6.98 2.55 7.39
CA ASP A 120 -6.94 3.11 8.72
C ASP A 120 -7.50 4.53 8.75
N LYS A 121 -7.57 5.11 9.96
CA LYS A 121 -8.06 6.49 10.14
C LYS A 121 -7.21 7.51 9.39
N GLN A 122 -5.91 7.25 9.20
CA GLN A 122 -5.00 8.17 8.51
C GLN A 122 -5.31 8.21 7.02
N ARG A 123 -5.49 7.06 6.36
CA ARG A 123 -5.88 6.98 4.94
C ARG A 123 -7.21 7.67 4.67
N VAL A 124 -8.20 7.49 5.55
CA VAL A 124 -9.48 8.19 5.46
C VAL A 124 -9.31 9.71 5.59
N GLN A 125 -8.42 10.17 6.47
CA GLN A 125 -8.11 11.59 6.60
C GLN A 125 -7.41 12.12 5.35
N ASP A 126 -6.39 11.41 4.84
CA ASP A 126 -5.67 11.76 3.61
C ASP A 126 -6.62 11.90 2.41
N LEU A 127 -7.60 11.01 2.29
CA LEU A 127 -8.64 11.06 1.26
C LEU A 127 -9.51 12.33 1.38
N LYS A 128 -9.92 12.69 2.59
CA LYS A 128 -10.70 13.91 2.86
C LYS A 128 -9.91 15.16 2.52
N ASP A 129 -8.65 15.20 2.93
CA ASP A 129 -7.76 16.35 2.69
C ASP A 129 -7.44 16.52 1.20
N PHE A 130 -7.31 15.42 0.46
CA PHE A 130 -7.05 15.44 -0.97
C PHE A 130 -8.30 15.67 -1.84
N MET A 131 -9.50 15.47 -1.29
CA MET A 131 -10.78 15.55 -2.01
C MET A 131 -10.97 16.84 -2.82
N PRO A 132 -10.64 18.06 -2.31
CA PRO A 132 -10.79 19.28 -3.09
C PRO A 132 -10.00 19.25 -4.40
N ARG A 133 -8.79 18.66 -4.37
CA ARG A 133 -7.95 18.50 -5.56
C ARG A 133 -8.51 17.45 -6.52
N ALA A 134 -8.97 16.32 -6.01
CA ALA A 134 -9.56 15.28 -6.86
C ALA A 134 -10.79 15.78 -7.65
N LYS A 135 -11.64 16.60 -7.00
CA LYS A 135 -12.83 17.18 -7.63
C LYS A 135 -12.53 18.10 -8.81
N GLN A 136 -11.32 18.69 -8.89
CA GLN A 136 -10.90 19.51 -10.03
C GLN A 136 -10.76 18.71 -11.33
N TYR A 137 -10.64 17.39 -11.25
CA TYR A 137 -10.50 16.50 -12.42
C TYR A 137 -11.83 15.94 -12.91
N LYS A 138 -12.95 16.34 -12.30
CA LYS A 138 -14.29 15.95 -12.73
C LYS A 138 -14.56 16.60 -14.10
N LYS A 139 -14.90 15.77 -15.09
CA LYS A 139 -15.36 16.23 -16.40
C LYS A 139 -16.77 16.83 -16.32
#